data_AF-A0A7V8WAQ7-F1
#
_entry.id   AF-A0A7V8WAQ7-F1
#
_cell.length_a   1.000
_cell.length_b   1.000
_cell.length_c   1.000
_cell.angle_alpha   90.00
_cell.angle_beta   90.00
_cell.angle_gamma   90.00
#
_symmetry.space_group_name_H-M   'P 1'
#
loop_
_entity.id
_entity.type
_entity.pdbx_description
1 polymer ?
#
loop_
_entity_poly.entity_id
_entity_poly.type
_entity_poly.pdbx_seq_one_letter_code
_entity_poly.pdbx_strand_id
1 'polypeptide(L)'
;VGLYESGDEMVAAGYTTAGLAESYRKLRDRYRMPFCTLERPRLIGTWTAARAVKAAEAQSAAAGAALLRRLRLAWFVEVRLVDEPVELVSLAARIPDLDASRFEADLLGEASAGALARDRTEAEMPDGVSRALGKVKTSDEGEARYTTPTYVFSTDGRSSSVPGFQPLEAYEVTLHNLAPWLERRPAPEAGEFLGARPGEPFATVEIAAAIARSERTASKQLESLAAAGEIVRTAATDGELWSAGPPALELECPGPPPLLPRLERELTA
;
A
#
# COMPACT_ATOMS: atom_id res chain seq x y z
N VAL A 1 -1.78 13.88 -8.81
CA VAL A 1 -1.86 13.24 -7.46
C VAL A 1 -1.20 14.17 -6.45
N GLY A 2 -1.64 14.22 -5.19
CA GLY A 2 -0.95 15.03 -4.17
C GLY A 2 0.34 14.34 -3.75
N LEU A 3 1.47 14.77 -4.30
CA LEU A 3 2.80 14.30 -3.93
C LEU A 3 3.50 15.40 -3.16
N TYR A 4 4.37 15.00 -2.23
CA TYR A 4 5.24 15.91 -1.49
C TYR A 4 6.68 15.54 -1.81
N GLU A 5 7.51 16.52 -2.14
CA GLU A 5 8.94 16.32 -2.39
C GLU A 5 9.70 16.04 -1.11
N SER A 6 9.26 16.62 0.01
CA SER A 6 9.93 16.50 1.32
C SER A 6 8.97 16.42 2.50
N GLY A 7 9.51 16.02 3.65
CA GLY A 7 8.78 16.11 4.92
C GLY A 7 8.43 17.54 5.33
N ASP A 8 9.27 18.52 4.96
CA ASP A 8 9.04 19.94 5.28
C ASP A 8 7.82 20.50 4.55
N GLU A 9 7.57 20.06 3.31
CA GLU A 9 6.34 20.42 2.58
C GLU A 9 5.09 19.84 3.25
N MET A 10 5.18 18.62 3.79
CA MET A 10 4.09 18.06 4.59
C MET A 10 3.86 18.87 5.87
N VAL A 11 4.91 19.33 6.55
CA VAL A 11 4.80 20.23 7.70
C VAL A 11 4.10 21.53 7.30
N ALA A 12 4.52 22.14 6.19
CA ALA A 12 3.92 23.37 5.67
C ALA A 12 2.44 23.18 5.30
N ALA A 13 2.05 21.99 4.84
CA ALA A 13 0.67 21.60 4.59
C ALA A 13 -0.13 21.24 5.86
N GLY A 14 0.47 21.34 7.05
CA GLY A 14 -0.19 21.15 8.35
C GLY A 14 -0.20 19.70 8.85
N TYR A 15 0.56 18.80 8.25
CA TYR A 15 0.71 17.43 8.76
C TYR A 15 1.64 17.38 9.96
N THR A 16 1.40 16.40 10.83
CA THR A 16 2.28 16.06 11.96
C THR A 16 2.43 14.55 12.05
N THR A 17 3.55 14.07 12.60
CA THR A 17 3.81 12.65 12.85
C THR A 17 2.74 12.05 13.78
N ALA A 18 2.40 12.73 14.87
CA ALA A 18 1.32 12.35 15.77
C ALA A 18 -0.06 12.32 15.07
N GLY A 19 -0.36 13.31 14.22
CA GLY A 19 -1.60 13.36 13.46
C GLY A 19 -1.76 12.22 12.45
N LEU A 20 -0.66 11.81 11.80
CA LEU A 20 -0.66 10.62 10.93
C LEU A 20 -0.88 9.34 11.74
N ALA A 21 -0.17 9.16 12.86
CA ALA A 21 -0.33 8.00 13.74
C ALA A 21 -1.79 7.85 14.25
N GLU A 22 -2.42 8.96 14.64
CA GLU A 22 -3.84 8.98 15.03
C GLU A 22 -4.76 8.65 13.85
N SER A 23 -4.46 9.16 12.66
CA SER A 23 -5.25 8.84 11.45
C SER A 23 -5.14 7.35 11.10
N TYR A 24 -3.95 6.76 11.23
CA TYR A 24 -3.70 5.34 10.99
C TYR A 24 -4.40 4.45 12.01
N ARG A 25 -4.51 4.86 13.27
CA ARG A 25 -5.34 4.18 14.27
C ARG A 25 -6.80 4.09 13.82
N LYS A 26 -7.37 5.19 13.35
CA LYS A 26 -8.75 5.21 12.82
C LYS A 26 -8.92 4.30 11.60
N LEU A 27 -7.93 4.27 10.69
CA LEU A 27 -7.96 3.39 9.52
C LEU A 27 -7.84 1.91 9.92
N ARG A 28 -6.94 1.57 10.85
CA ARG A 28 -6.79 0.22 11.41
C ARG A 28 -8.10 -0.26 12.02
N ASP A 29 -8.71 0.55 12.89
CA ASP A 29 -9.91 0.15 13.62
C ASP A 29 -11.10 -0.03 12.65
N ARG A 30 -11.18 0.81 11.61
CA ARG A 30 -12.23 0.76 10.60
C ARG A 30 -12.05 -0.37 9.57
N TYR A 31 -10.83 -0.58 9.08
CA TYR A 31 -10.55 -1.45 7.94
C TYR A 31 -9.81 -2.74 8.30
N ARG A 32 -9.41 -2.90 9.57
CA ARG A 32 -8.74 -4.09 10.12
C ARG A 32 -7.40 -4.43 9.45
N MET A 33 -6.89 -3.53 8.62
CA MET A 33 -5.55 -3.59 8.05
C MET A 33 -4.51 -3.25 9.13
N PRO A 34 -3.34 -3.90 9.16
CA PRO A 34 -2.34 -3.75 10.22
C PRO A 34 -1.53 -2.45 10.07
N PHE A 35 -2.19 -1.30 10.14
CA PHE A 35 -1.53 0.00 10.09
C PHE A 35 -0.70 0.23 11.37
N CYS A 36 0.58 0.54 11.21
CA CYS A 36 1.48 1.00 12.24
C CYS A 36 0.95 2.32 12.82
N THR A 37 0.64 2.30 14.11
CA THR A 37 0.11 3.44 14.86
C THR A 37 1.15 4.12 15.74
N LEU A 38 2.42 3.71 15.61
CA LEU A 38 3.54 4.38 16.26
C LEU A 38 3.81 5.72 15.59
N GLU A 39 4.12 6.72 16.43
CA GLU A 39 4.59 7.99 15.93
C GLU A 39 5.99 7.82 15.31
N ARG A 40 6.14 8.31 14.07
CA ARG A 40 7.40 8.28 13.34
C ARG A 40 8.33 9.40 13.80
N PRO A 41 9.66 9.24 13.67
CA PRO A 41 10.61 10.27 14.08
C PRO A 41 10.51 11.55 13.23
N ARG A 42 10.04 11.45 11.97
CA ARG A 42 9.83 12.58 11.06
C ARG A 42 8.76 12.26 10.01
N LEU A 43 8.26 13.31 9.36
CA LEU A 43 7.51 13.21 8.11
C LEU A 43 8.48 12.91 6.94
N ILE A 44 7.96 12.32 5.87
CA ILE A 44 8.73 11.93 4.69
C ILE A 44 8.06 12.47 3.42
N GLY A 45 8.85 12.79 2.40
CA GLY A 45 8.30 13.05 1.06
C GLY A 45 7.75 11.76 0.42
N THR A 46 6.80 11.88 -0.49
CA THR A 46 6.26 10.74 -1.26
C THR A 46 6.79 10.68 -2.69
N TRP A 47 7.45 11.74 -3.16
CA TRP A 47 8.00 11.85 -4.50
C TRP A 47 9.04 10.77 -4.81
N THR A 48 10.04 10.60 -3.95
CA THR A 48 11.13 9.63 -4.17
C THR A 48 10.62 8.19 -4.23
N ALA A 49 9.69 7.81 -3.33
CA ALA A 49 9.04 6.51 -3.37
C ALA A 49 8.20 6.30 -4.64
N ALA A 50 7.52 7.34 -5.15
CA ALA A 50 6.79 7.26 -6.41
C ALA A 50 7.74 7.04 -7.59
N ARG A 51 8.89 7.71 -7.63
CA ARG A 51 9.94 7.48 -8.64
C ARG A 51 10.55 6.08 -8.54
N ALA A 52 10.74 5.56 -7.33
CA ALA A 52 11.21 4.19 -7.12
C ALA A 52 10.30 3.16 -7.80
N VAL A 53 8.98 3.31 -7.66
CA VAL A 53 8.03 2.42 -8.34
C VAL A 53 8.19 2.49 -9.87
N LYS A 54 8.38 3.70 -10.43
CA LYS A 54 8.62 3.86 -11.87
C LYS A 54 9.96 3.26 -12.33
N ALA A 55 11.01 3.37 -11.53
CA ALA A 55 12.31 2.75 -11.84
C ALA A 55 12.21 1.21 -11.86
N ALA A 56 11.49 0.61 -10.92
CA ALA A 56 11.22 -0.84 -10.95
C ALA A 56 10.30 -1.25 -12.11
N GLU A 57 9.27 -0.46 -12.39
CA GLU A 57 8.33 -0.71 -13.50
C GLU A 57 9.01 -0.66 -14.87
N ALA A 58 10.05 0.16 -15.03
CA ALA A 58 10.87 0.20 -16.25
C ALA A 58 11.62 -1.11 -16.54
N GLN A 59 11.73 -2.00 -15.55
CA GLN A 59 12.26 -3.35 -15.74
C GLN A 59 11.13 -4.35 -16.02
N SER A 60 10.03 -4.28 -15.27
CA SER A 60 8.76 -4.97 -15.61
C SER A 60 7.58 -4.44 -14.79
N ALA A 61 6.36 -4.57 -15.32
CA ALA A 61 5.14 -4.24 -14.57
C ALA A 61 5.02 -5.05 -13.25
N ALA A 62 5.47 -6.32 -13.26
CA ALA A 62 5.48 -7.17 -12.08
C ALA A 62 6.46 -6.64 -11.01
N ALA A 63 7.65 -6.20 -11.41
CA ALA A 63 8.62 -5.57 -10.51
C ALA A 63 8.09 -4.27 -9.89
N GLY A 64 7.44 -3.41 -10.69
CA GLY A 64 6.78 -2.20 -10.21
C GLY A 64 5.70 -2.50 -9.16
N ALA A 65 4.86 -3.50 -9.42
CA ALA A 65 3.81 -3.94 -8.50
C ALA A 65 4.38 -4.52 -7.20
N ALA A 66 5.41 -5.36 -7.29
CA ALA A 66 6.08 -5.96 -6.15
C ALA A 66 6.77 -4.91 -5.26
N LEU A 67 7.47 -3.94 -5.86
CA LEU A 67 8.08 -2.84 -5.10
C LEU A 67 7.01 -1.95 -4.46
N LEU A 68 5.92 -1.62 -5.17
CA LEU A 68 4.82 -0.85 -4.59
C LEU A 68 4.20 -1.56 -3.38
N ARG A 69 4.01 -2.88 -3.44
CA ARG A 69 3.57 -3.68 -2.29
C ARG A 69 4.57 -3.61 -1.15
N ARG A 70 5.88 -3.78 -1.42
CA ARG A 70 6.94 -3.68 -0.40
C ARG A 70 6.95 -2.31 0.29
N LEU A 71 6.85 -1.23 -0.47
CA LEU A 71 6.82 0.14 0.07
C LEU A 71 5.60 0.38 0.94
N ARG A 72 4.43 -0.15 0.55
CA ARG A 72 3.22 -0.10 1.39
C ARG A 72 3.41 -0.83 2.71
N LEU A 73 4.09 -1.98 2.73
CA LEU A 73 4.39 -2.69 3.97
C LEU A 73 5.42 -1.93 4.82
N ALA A 74 6.50 -1.43 4.20
CA ALA A 74 7.53 -0.63 4.85
C ALA A 74 6.95 0.61 5.56
N TRP A 75 5.98 1.26 4.92
CA TRP A 75 5.37 2.48 5.41
C TRP A 75 4.12 2.26 6.29
N PHE A 76 3.26 1.31 5.95
CA PHE A 76 2.01 1.13 6.70
C PHE A 76 2.11 0.06 7.77
N VAL A 77 3.10 -0.84 7.76
CA VAL A 77 3.17 -1.96 8.71
C VAL A 77 4.44 -1.90 9.56
N GLU A 78 5.54 -1.48 8.96
CA GLU A 78 6.84 -1.25 9.62
C GLU A 78 7.04 0.25 9.93
N VAL A 79 8.11 0.60 10.66
CA VAL A 79 8.47 2.01 10.98
C VAL A 79 9.59 2.54 10.06
N ARG A 80 9.69 2.02 8.83
CA ARG A 80 10.73 2.40 7.85
C ARG A 80 10.46 3.78 7.24
N LEU A 81 11.51 4.52 6.90
CA LEU A 81 11.42 5.83 6.23
C LEU A 81 11.75 5.68 4.75
N VAL A 82 10.72 5.63 3.91
CA VAL A 82 10.83 5.27 2.49
C VAL A 82 11.09 6.45 1.55
N ASP A 83 11.79 7.48 2.02
CA ASP A 83 12.18 8.64 1.20
C ASP A 83 13.70 8.74 0.95
N GLU A 84 14.49 7.88 1.59
CA GLU A 84 15.95 7.82 1.40
C GLU A 84 16.34 6.85 0.28
N PRO A 85 17.22 7.23 -0.68
CA PRO A 85 17.62 6.35 -1.78
C PRO A 85 18.23 5.02 -1.33
N VAL A 86 19.08 5.04 -0.30
CA VAL A 86 19.71 3.82 0.26
C VAL A 86 18.67 2.81 0.75
N GLU A 87 17.62 3.31 1.40
CA GLU A 87 16.53 2.50 1.91
C GLU A 87 15.73 1.91 0.75
N LEU A 88 15.40 2.73 -0.26
CA LEU A 88 14.68 2.30 -1.45
C LEU A 88 15.45 1.23 -2.25
N VAL A 89 16.77 1.37 -2.41
CA VAL A 89 17.65 0.36 -3.04
C VAL A 89 17.68 -0.91 -2.21
N SER A 90 17.78 -0.82 -0.88
CA SER A 90 17.73 -1.98 0.01
C SER A 90 16.40 -2.75 -0.11
N LEU A 91 15.27 -2.04 -0.24
CA LEU A 91 13.95 -2.65 -0.44
C LEU A 91 13.84 -3.29 -1.83
N ALA A 92 14.33 -2.62 -2.86
CA ALA A 92 14.35 -3.11 -4.24
C ALA A 92 15.20 -4.37 -4.41
N ALA A 93 16.37 -4.45 -3.76
CA ALA A 93 17.27 -5.60 -3.84
C ALA A 93 16.66 -6.92 -3.32
N ARG A 94 15.51 -6.86 -2.65
CA ARG A 94 14.76 -8.03 -2.17
C ARG A 94 13.66 -8.50 -3.12
N ILE A 95 13.40 -7.75 -4.20
CA ILE A 95 12.39 -8.10 -5.18
C ILE A 95 12.98 -9.13 -6.15
N PRO A 96 12.37 -10.32 -6.30
CA PRO A 96 12.82 -11.30 -7.27
C PRO A 96 12.88 -10.71 -8.68
N ASP A 97 13.93 -11.08 -9.42
CA ASP A 97 14.16 -10.68 -10.82
C ASP A 97 14.31 -9.17 -11.09
N LEU A 98 14.46 -8.34 -10.04
CA LEU A 98 14.79 -6.93 -10.18
C LEU A 98 16.32 -6.72 -10.16
N ASP A 99 16.87 -6.09 -11.20
CA ASP A 99 18.27 -5.68 -11.23
C ASP A 99 18.46 -4.44 -10.34
N ALA A 100 19.08 -4.65 -9.17
CA ALA A 100 19.29 -3.61 -8.18
C ALA A 100 20.23 -2.49 -8.67
N SER A 101 21.26 -2.81 -9.46
CA SER A 101 22.20 -1.81 -9.98
C SER A 101 21.55 -0.93 -11.04
N ARG A 102 20.75 -1.53 -11.94
CA ARG A 102 19.93 -0.77 -12.88
C ARG A 102 18.88 0.07 -12.15
N PHE A 103 18.21 -0.50 -11.15
CA PHE A 103 17.24 0.22 -10.33
C PHE A 103 17.87 1.45 -9.66
N GLU A 104 19.05 1.31 -9.06
CA GLU A 104 19.77 2.40 -8.40
C GLU A 104 20.10 3.53 -9.39
N ALA A 105 20.58 3.18 -10.59
CA ALA A 105 20.85 4.15 -11.65
C ALA A 105 19.58 4.89 -12.11
N ASP A 106 18.45 4.18 -12.21
CA ASP A 106 17.19 4.73 -12.72
C ASP A 106 16.37 5.50 -11.66
N LEU A 107 16.55 5.20 -10.36
CA LEU A 107 15.75 5.74 -9.24
C LEU A 107 15.63 7.26 -9.28
N LEU A 108 16.76 7.95 -9.49
CA LEU A 108 16.82 9.41 -9.59
C LEU A 108 17.16 9.91 -11.01
N GLY A 109 17.16 9.03 -12.01
CA GLY A 109 17.41 9.37 -13.41
C GLY A 109 16.20 9.95 -14.16
N GLU A 110 16.45 10.47 -15.37
CA GLU A 110 15.43 11.07 -16.24
C GLU A 110 14.30 10.12 -16.62
N ALA A 111 14.59 8.82 -16.73
CA ALA A 111 13.60 7.82 -17.11
C ALA A 111 12.46 7.72 -16.07
N SER A 112 12.79 7.65 -14.78
CA SER A 112 11.79 7.59 -13.70
C SER A 112 11.06 8.93 -13.53
N ALA A 113 11.75 10.06 -13.73
CA ALA A 113 11.14 11.38 -13.70
C ALA A 113 10.10 11.56 -14.82
N GLY A 114 10.47 11.24 -16.07
CA GLY A 114 9.58 11.33 -17.21
C GLY A 114 8.39 10.37 -17.11
N ALA A 115 8.58 9.18 -16.54
CA ALA A 115 7.49 8.25 -16.27
C ALA A 115 6.51 8.77 -15.21
N LEU A 116 7.01 9.28 -14.08
CA LEU A 116 6.17 9.87 -13.05
C LEU A 116 5.41 11.11 -13.54
N ALA A 117 6.04 11.93 -14.38
CA ALA A 117 5.38 13.09 -14.99
C ALA A 117 4.18 12.67 -15.86
N ARG A 118 4.32 11.60 -16.67
CA ARG A 118 3.19 11.06 -17.46
C ARG A 118 2.04 10.58 -16.59
N ASP A 119 2.33 9.80 -15.54
CA ASP A 119 1.31 9.33 -14.59
C ASP A 119 0.61 10.52 -13.90
N ARG A 120 1.34 11.60 -13.59
CA ARG A 120 0.78 12.81 -12.99
C ARG A 120 -0.15 13.54 -13.95
N THR A 121 0.26 13.74 -15.21
CA THR A 121 -0.58 14.34 -16.25
C THR A 121 -1.85 13.53 -16.47
N GLU A 122 -1.77 12.20 -16.50
CA GLU A 122 -2.96 11.35 -16.57
C GLU A 122 -3.89 11.57 -15.37
N ALA A 123 -3.33 11.67 -14.17
CA ALA A 123 -4.10 11.92 -12.96
C ALA A 123 -4.75 13.32 -12.88
N GLU A 124 -4.30 14.28 -13.68
CA GLU A 124 -4.81 15.65 -13.82
C GLU A 124 -5.95 15.76 -14.86
N MET A 125 -6.46 14.62 -15.34
CA MET A 125 -7.61 14.55 -16.25
C MET A 125 -8.79 13.78 -15.65
N PRO A 126 -9.40 14.22 -14.54
CA PRO A 126 -10.50 13.49 -13.94
C PRO A 126 -11.73 13.46 -14.85
N ASP A 127 -12.33 12.27 -14.96
CA ASP A 127 -13.49 12.02 -15.78
C ASP A 127 -14.79 12.66 -15.24
N GLY A 128 -15.86 12.58 -16.06
CA GLY A 128 -17.16 13.16 -15.72
C GLY A 128 -17.77 12.59 -14.44
N VAL A 129 -17.61 11.28 -14.20
CA VAL A 129 -18.13 10.61 -13.00
C VAL A 129 -17.44 11.14 -11.74
N SER A 130 -16.11 11.26 -11.76
CA SER A 130 -15.33 11.78 -10.64
C SER A 130 -15.69 13.22 -10.32
N ARG A 131 -15.90 14.05 -11.35
CA ARG A 131 -16.35 15.43 -11.19
C ARG A 131 -17.77 15.51 -10.62
N ALA A 132 -18.71 14.74 -11.16
CA ALA A 132 -20.10 14.74 -10.71
C ALA A 132 -20.25 14.31 -9.25
N LEU A 133 -19.41 13.38 -8.78
CA LEU A 133 -19.40 12.93 -7.38
C LEU A 133 -18.57 13.83 -6.45
N GLY A 134 -17.99 14.93 -6.94
CA GLY A 134 -17.09 15.79 -6.16
C GLY A 134 -15.82 15.07 -5.69
N LYS A 135 -15.43 13.98 -6.36
CA LYS A 135 -14.24 13.17 -6.05
C LYS A 135 -13.01 13.63 -6.81
N VAL A 136 -12.87 14.96 -6.90
CA VAL A 136 -11.72 15.65 -7.48
C VAL A 136 -11.05 16.51 -6.41
N LYS A 137 -9.76 16.78 -6.60
CA LYS A 137 -8.99 17.74 -5.80
C LYS A 137 -8.30 18.71 -6.74
N THR A 138 -7.89 19.85 -6.23
CA THR A 138 -7.01 20.76 -6.96
C THR A 138 -5.56 20.28 -6.77
N SER A 139 -4.75 20.29 -7.82
CA SER A 139 -3.30 20.17 -7.74
C SER A 139 -2.69 21.48 -7.22
N ASP A 140 -1.41 21.46 -6.89
CA ASP A 140 -0.71 22.67 -6.44
C ASP A 140 -0.61 23.72 -7.56
N GLU A 141 -0.67 23.26 -8.83
CA GLU A 141 -0.72 24.10 -10.03
C GLU A 141 -2.13 24.61 -10.37
N GLY A 142 -3.14 24.32 -9.54
CA GLY A 142 -4.50 24.83 -9.71
C GLY A 142 -5.41 23.97 -10.60
N GLU A 143 -4.91 22.86 -11.15
CA GLU A 143 -5.67 21.99 -12.04
C GLU A 143 -6.50 20.95 -11.28
N ALA A 144 -7.62 20.53 -11.87
CA ALA A 144 -8.44 19.48 -11.26
C ALA A 144 -7.78 18.12 -11.49
N ARG A 145 -7.65 17.32 -10.43
CA ARG A 145 -7.08 15.96 -10.46
C ARG A 145 -7.98 14.94 -9.79
N TYR A 146 -7.79 13.67 -10.13
CA TYR A 146 -8.41 12.57 -9.40
C TYR A 146 -8.06 12.61 -7.89
N THR A 147 -9.03 12.18 -7.07
CA THR A 147 -8.74 11.78 -5.68
C THR A 147 -8.09 10.40 -5.66
N THR A 148 -7.22 10.15 -4.68
CA THR A 148 -6.59 8.84 -4.52
C THR A 148 -7.23 8.05 -3.38
N PRO A 149 -7.59 6.77 -3.59
CA PRO A 149 -7.55 6.05 -4.87
C PRO A 149 -8.70 6.45 -5.81
N THR A 150 -8.50 6.29 -7.12
CA THR A 150 -9.55 6.22 -8.14
C THR A 150 -9.17 5.13 -9.13
N TYR A 151 -10.14 4.29 -9.51
CA TYR A 151 -9.95 3.26 -10.52
C TYR A 151 -10.74 3.63 -11.77
N VAL A 152 -10.11 3.50 -12.94
CA VAL A 152 -10.76 3.67 -14.24
C VAL A 152 -10.61 2.36 -14.99
N PHE A 153 -11.73 1.73 -15.34
CA PHE A 153 -11.78 0.51 -16.14
C PHE A 153 -12.11 0.87 -17.58
N SER A 154 -11.51 0.17 -18.54
CA SER A 154 -11.79 0.37 -19.96
C SER A 154 -11.87 -0.95 -20.73
N THR A 155 -12.80 -1.02 -21.68
CA THR A 155 -12.93 -2.11 -22.67
C THR A 155 -13.68 -1.58 -23.89
N ASP A 156 -13.29 -2.00 -25.09
CA ASP A 156 -14.01 -1.68 -26.35
C ASP A 156 -14.33 -0.19 -26.52
N GLY A 157 -13.37 0.68 -26.18
CA GLY A 157 -13.53 2.14 -26.27
C GLY A 157 -14.50 2.76 -25.25
N ARG A 158 -15.04 1.98 -24.32
CA ARG A 158 -15.86 2.45 -23.19
C ARG A 158 -15.02 2.49 -21.92
N SER A 159 -15.33 3.42 -21.03
CA SER A 159 -14.70 3.54 -19.73
C SER A 159 -15.72 3.73 -18.61
N SER A 160 -15.39 3.29 -17.41
CA SER A 160 -16.16 3.55 -16.19
C SER A 160 -15.22 3.67 -15.01
N SER A 161 -15.51 4.58 -14.08
CA SER A 161 -14.65 4.83 -12.93
C SER A 161 -15.34 4.57 -11.60
N VAL A 162 -14.50 4.24 -10.62
CA VAL A 162 -14.85 4.07 -9.21
C VAL A 162 -13.99 5.04 -8.42
N PRO A 163 -14.44 6.29 -8.23
CA PRO A 163 -13.64 7.32 -7.58
C PRO A 163 -13.73 7.27 -6.06
N GLY A 164 -12.57 7.41 -5.42
CA GLY A 164 -12.41 7.29 -3.97
C GLY A 164 -12.26 5.85 -3.47
N PHE A 165 -12.09 5.74 -2.16
CA PHE A 165 -12.14 4.44 -1.47
C PHE A 165 -13.59 3.96 -1.38
N GLN A 166 -13.91 2.89 -2.09
CA GLN A 166 -15.26 2.33 -2.21
C GLN A 166 -15.31 0.88 -1.71
N PRO A 167 -16.49 0.36 -1.34
CA PRO A 167 -16.64 -1.06 -1.00
C PRO A 167 -16.50 -1.94 -2.25
N LEU A 168 -16.20 -3.24 -2.07
CA LEU A 168 -15.93 -4.18 -3.16
C LEU A 168 -17.07 -4.22 -4.19
N GLU A 169 -18.31 -4.15 -3.72
CA GLU A 169 -19.53 -4.21 -4.52
C GLU A 169 -19.60 -3.06 -5.55
N ALA A 170 -19.02 -1.89 -5.24
CA ALA A 170 -18.97 -0.78 -6.19
C ALA A 170 -18.09 -1.12 -7.40
N TYR A 171 -16.98 -1.82 -7.17
CA TYR A 171 -16.11 -2.30 -8.24
C TYR A 171 -16.78 -3.41 -9.05
N GLU A 172 -17.42 -4.37 -8.37
CA GLU A 172 -18.12 -5.48 -9.03
C GLU A 172 -19.25 -5.00 -9.94
N VAL A 173 -20.12 -4.11 -9.44
CA VAL A 173 -21.22 -3.53 -10.22
C VAL A 173 -20.68 -2.71 -11.40
N THR A 174 -19.63 -1.91 -11.18
CA THR A 174 -19.03 -1.11 -12.25
C THR A 174 -18.45 -2.00 -13.35
N LEU A 175 -17.72 -3.05 -12.98
CA LEU A 175 -17.15 -4.01 -13.93
C LEU A 175 -18.24 -4.76 -14.69
N HIS A 176 -19.31 -5.22 -14.06
CA HIS A 176 -20.39 -5.95 -14.75
C HIS A 176 -21.26 -5.04 -15.62
N ASN A 177 -21.41 -3.76 -15.27
CA ASN A 177 -22.06 -2.79 -16.15
C ASN A 177 -21.21 -2.48 -17.39
N LEU A 178 -19.88 -2.43 -17.23
CA LEU A 178 -18.95 -2.17 -18.33
C LEU A 178 -18.77 -3.40 -19.24
N ALA A 179 -18.56 -4.56 -18.64
CA ALA A 179 -18.23 -5.82 -19.30
C ALA A 179 -19.05 -6.99 -18.72
N PRO A 180 -20.36 -7.10 -19.07
CA PRO A 180 -21.26 -8.11 -18.50
C PRO A 180 -20.91 -9.56 -18.86
N TRP A 181 -19.97 -9.78 -19.79
CA TRP A 181 -19.49 -11.09 -20.19
C TRP A 181 -18.33 -11.62 -19.33
N LEU A 182 -17.81 -10.82 -18.39
CA LEU A 182 -16.75 -11.29 -17.49
C LEU A 182 -17.31 -12.32 -16.51
N GLU A 183 -16.60 -13.45 -16.37
CA GLU A 183 -16.93 -14.46 -15.38
C GLU A 183 -16.12 -14.27 -14.10
N ARG A 184 -16.81 -14.35 -12.95
CA ARG A 184 -16.16 -14.35 -11.65
C ARG A 184 -15.55 -15.73 -11.40
N ARG A 185 -14.23 -15.79 -11.28
CA ARG A 185 -13.53 -17.01 -10.85
C ARG A 185 -14.00 -17.45 -9.46
N PRO A 186 -14.07 -18.77 -9.19
CA PRO A 186 -14.30 -19.28 -7.84
C PRO A 186 -13.28 -18.70 -6.86
N ALA A 187 -13.71 -18.42 -5.63
CA ALA A 187 -12.80 -17.99 -4.59
C ALA A 187 -11.91 -19.18 -4.15
N PRO A 188 -10.58 -18.99 -4.06
CA PRO A 188 -9.66 -20.03 -3.60
C PRO A 188 -9.81 -20.28 -2.10
N GLU A 189 -9.25 -21.37 -1.60
CA GLU A 189 -9.00 -21.54 -0.17
C GLU A 189 -7.74 -20.75 0.27
N ALA A 190 -7.58 -20.48 1.58
CA ALA A 190 -6.48 -19.65 2.07
C ALA A 190 -5.08 -20.20 1.69
N GLY A 191 -4.88 -21.51 1.78
CA GLY A 191 -3.63 -22.16 1.40
C GLY A 191 -3.33 -22.04 -0.10
N GLU A 192 -4.34 -22.17 -0.95
CA GLU A 192 -4.20 -21.98 -2.41
C GLU A 192 -3.85 -20.52 -2.75
N PHE A 193 -4.53 -19.57 -2.12
CA PHE A 193 -4.28 -18.14 -2.31
C PHE A 193 -2.83 -17.76 -1.98
N LEU A 194 -2.31 -18.24 -0.83
CA LEU A 194 -0.94 -17.99 -0.38
C LEU A 194 0.08 -18.79 -1.21
N GLY A 195 -0.23 -20.05 -1.56
CA GLY A 195 0.65 -20.89 -2.38
C GLY A 195 0.89 -20.34 -3.78
N ALA A 196 -0.08 -19.62 -4.35
CA ALA A 196 0.09 -18.89 -5.61
C ALA A 196 0.99 -17.64 -5.50
N ARG A 197 1.38 -17.23 -4.28
CA ARG A 197 2.16 -16.01 -3.97
C ARG A 197 3.20 -16.32 -2.88
N PRO A 198 4.14 -17.24 -3.15
CA PRO A 198 5.10 -17.70 -2.14
C PRO A 198 5.93 -16.54 -1.60
N GLY A 199 6.10 -16.51 -0.27
CA GLY A 199 6.87 -15.47 0.43
C GLY A 199 6.23 -14.08 0.49
N GLU A 200 5.11 -13.82 -0.18
CA GLU A 200 4.40 -12.54 -0.10
C GLU A 200 3.51 -12.49 1.16
N PRO A 201 3.67 -11.49 2.04
CA PRO A 201 2.90 -11.43 3.28
C PRO A 201 1.55 -10.72 3.09
N PHE A 202 0.50 -11.27 3.68
CA PHE A 202 -0.87 -10.74 3.64
C PHE A 202 -1.52 -10.63 5.02
N ALA A 203 -2.32 -9.60 5.24
CA ALA A 203 -3.14 -9.48 6.43
C ALA A 203 -4.33 -10.44 6.39
N THR A 204 -4.84 -10.82 7.56
CA THR A 204 -6.04 -11.68 7.68
C THR A 204 -7.23 -11.12 6.90
N VAL A 205 -7.44 -9.80 6.89
CA VAL A 205 -8.52 -9.15 6.14
C VAL A 205 -8.32 -9.19 4.62
N GLU A 206 -7.08 -9.14 4.13
CA GLU A 206 -6.77 -9.30 2.69
C GLU A 206 -7.11 -10.71 2.23
N ILE A 207 -6.73 -11.71 3.03
CA ILE A 207 -7.01 -13.12 2.74
C ILE A 207 -8.52 -13.39 2.81
N ALA A 208 -9.21 -12.88 3.84
CA ALA A 208 -10.66 -13.01 3.98
C ALA A 208 -11.41 -12.47 2.75
N ALA A 209 -10.99 -11.30 2.24
CA ALA A 209 -11.53 -10.73 1.01
C ALA A 209 -11.25 -11.62 -0.21
N ALA A 210 -10.03 -12.14 -0.35
CA ALA A 210 -9.63 -12.96 -1.49
C ALA A 210 -10.39 -14.31 -1.54
N ILE A 211 -10.61 -14.96 -0.40
CA ILE A 211 -11.31 -16.24 -0.30
C ILE A 211 -12.84 -16.08 -0.20
N ALA A 212 -13.34 -14.84 -0.24
CA ALA A 212 -14.76 -14.50 -0.07
C ALA A 212 -15.38 -15.13 1.19
N ARG A 213 -14.72 -14.94 2.35
CA ARG A 213 -15.19 -15.41 3.67
C ARG A 213 -15.06 -14.32 4.72
N SER A 214 -15.69 -14.52 5.87
CA SER A 214 -15.49 -13.65 7.03
C SER A 214 -14.06 -13.71 7.54
N GLU A 215 -13.56 -12.62 8.13
CA GLU A 215 -12.25 -12.59 8.81
C GLU A 215 -12.12 -13.71 9.85
N ARG A 216 -13.20 -14.02 10.59
CA ARG A 216 -13.22 -15.13 11.56
C ARG A 216 -12.99 -16.49 10.90
N THR A 217 -13.55 -16.71 9.71
CA THR A 217 -13.34 -17.97 8.97
C THR A 217 -11.92 -18.04 8.43
N ALA A 218 -11.42 -16.95 7.84
CA ALA A 218 -10.05 -16.87 7.34
C ALA A 218 -9.04 -17.10 8.47
N SER A 219 -9.20 -16.42 9.61
CA SER A 219 -8.36 -16.60 10.80
C SER A 219 -8.27 -18.06 11.25
N LYS A 220 -9.40 -18.77 11.34
CA LYS A 220 -9.41 -20.20 11.70
C LYS A 220 -8.65 -21.08 10.70
N GLN A 221 -8.81 -20.81 9.39
CA GLN A 221 -8.07 -21.54 8.36
C GLN A 221 -6.56 -21.28 8.49
N LEU A 222 -6.16 -20.02 8.67
CA LEU A 222 -4.76 -19.61 8.80
C LEU A 222 -4.10 -20.19 10.05
N GLU A 223 -4.80 -20.18 11.18
CA GLU A 223 -4.34 -20.84 12.42
C GLU A 223 -4.12 -22.34 12.22
N SER A 224 -5.03 -23.03 11.52
CA SER A 224 -4.89 -24.45 11.22
C SER A 224 -3.70 -24.72 10.30
N LEU A 225 -3.54 -23.93 9.23
CA LEU A 225 -2.43 -24.07 8.28
C LEU A 225 -1.08 -23.80 8.96
N ALA A 226 -1.02 -22.79 9.83
CA ALA A 226 0.20 -22.48 10.58
C ALA A 226 0.53 -23.56 11.61
N ALA A 227 -0.48 -24.13 12.29
CA ALA A 227 -0.28 -25.26 13.20
C ALA A 227 0.24 -26.52 12.47
N ALA A 228 -0.13 -26.69 11.20
CA ALA A 228 0.39 -27.75 10.33
C ALA A 228 1.78 -27.44 9.74
N GLY A 229 2.31 -26.23 9.94
CA GLY A 229 3.61 -25.81 9.40
C GLY A 229 3.59 -25.47 7.90
N GLU A 230 2.41 -25.29 7.30
CA GLU A 230 2.26 -25.02 5.87
C GLU A 230 2.46 -23.54 5.51
N ILE A 231 2.21 -22.65 6.47
CA ILE A 231 2.37 -21.20 6.31
C ILE A 231 3.10 -20.61 7.51
N VAL A 232 3.65 -19.41 7.32
CA VAL A 232 4.35 -18.65 8.36
C VAL A 232 3.50 -17.48 8.80
N ARG A 233 3.37 -17.33 10.12
CA ARG A 233 2.78 -16.16 10.78
C ARG A 233 3.91 -15.22 11.20
N THR A 234 3.87 -13.98 10.75
CA THR A 234 4.84 -12.94 11.12
C THR A 234 4.13 -11.84 11.90
N ALA A 235 4.66 -11.49 13.08
CA ALA A 235 4.15 -10.37 13.85
C ALA A 235 4.41 -9.05 13.09
N ALA A 236 3.42 -8.17 13.07
CA ALA A 236 3.54 -6.79 12.64
C ALA A 236 3.44 -5.85 13.86
N THR A 237 3.83 -4.58 13.69
CA THR A 237 3.73 -3.56 14.76
C THR A 237 2.34 -3.56 15.41
N ASP A 238 1.29 -3.62 14.57
CA ASP A 238 -0.10 -3.56 14.98
C ASP A 238 -0.92 -4.65 14.26
N GLY A 239 -0.52 -5.91 14.45
CA GLY A 239 -1.26 -7.07 13.92
C GLY A 239 -0.33 -8.21 13.50
N GLU A 240 -0.70 -8.87 12.42
CA GLU A 240 0.00 -10.04 11.90
C GLU A 240 -0.13 -10.14 10.38
N LEU A 241 0.83 -10.82 9.78
CA LEU A 241 0.87 -11.13 8.36
C LEU A 241 1.13 -12.63 8.16
N TRP A 242 0.63 -13.16 7.05
CA TRP A 242 0.69 -14.58 6.69
C TRP A 242 1.32 -14.77 5.31
N SER A 243 2.18 -15.77 5.16
CA SER A 243 2.83 -16.11 3.89
C SER A 243 3.02 -17.62 3.73
N ALA A 244 3.02 -18.11 2.48
CA ALA A 244 3.48 -19.48 2.19
C ALA A 244 5.01 -19.52 2.19
N GLY A 245 5.60 -20.19 3.18
CA GLY A 245 7.04 -20.17 3.46
C GLY A 245 7.49 -18.95 4.27
N PRO A 246 8.78 -18.91 4.67
CA PRO A 246 9.34 -17.74 5.35
C PRO A 246 9.08 -16.51 4.47
N PRO A 247 8.65 -15.38 5.05
CA PRO A 247 8.43 -14.20 4.26
C PRO A 247 9.74 -13.88 3.53
N ALA A 248 9.66 -13.44 2.27
CA ALA A 248 10.84 -13.04 1.51
C ALA A 248 11.59 -11.85 2.14
N LEU A 249 11.07 -11.34 3.27
CA LEU A 249 11.42 -10.10 3.94
C LEU A 249 11.32 -10.33 5.45
N GLU A 250 12.40 -10.10 6.20
CA GLU A 250 12.29 -9.93 7.64
C GLU A 250 11.55 -8.62 7.91
N LEU A 251 10.44 -8.67 8.65
CA LEU A 251 9.76 -7.48 9.13
C LEU A 251 10.53 -6.96 10.34
N GLU A 252 11.13 -5.79 10.20
CA GLU A 252 11.67 -5.05 11.35
C GLU A 252 10.49 -4.41 12.09
N CYS A 253 9.96 -5.14 13.08
CA CYS A 253 9.09 -4.56 14.08
C CYS A 253 9.97 -3.92 15.15
N PRO A 254 10.11 -2.58 15.21
CA PRO A 254 10.62 -2.01 16.44
C PRO A 254 9.67 -2.44 17.55
N GLY A 255 10.23 -3.00 18.63
CA GLY A 255 9.48 -3.16 19.86
C GLY A 255 8.84 -1.83 20.27
N PRO A 256 7.84 -1.84 21.17
CA PRO A 256 7.22 -0.61 21.63
C PRO A 256 8.32 0.40 22.00
N PRO A 257 8.20 1.68 21.60
CA PRO A 257 9.19 2.68 21.97
C PRO A 257 9.39 2.60 23.49
N PRO A 258 10.64 2.66 24.00
CA PRO A 258 10.84 2.71 25.44
C PRO A 258 9.97 3.85 25.98
N LEU A 259 9.18 3.54 27.01
CA LEU A 259 8.34 4.53 27.68
C LEU A 259 9.21 5.76 27.92
N LEU A 260 8.87 6.88 27.29
CA LEU A 260 9.55 8.14 27.57
C LEU A 260 9.49 8.36 29.09
N PRO A 261 10.56 8.84 29.76
CA PRO A 261 10.61 9.01 31.22
C PRO A 261 9.64 10.06 31.80
N ARG A 262 8.52 10.35 31.14
CA ARG A 262 7.52 11.34 31.55
C ARG A 262 6.26 10.77 32.18
N LEU A 263 6.17 9.44 32.34
CA LEU A 263 5.01 8.78 32.97
C LEU A 263 5.35 7.82 34.13
N GLU A 264 6.55 7.94 34.73
CA GLU A 264 6.83 7.29 36.03
C GLU A 264 6.50 8.18 37.23
N ARG A 265 6.35 9.50 37.03
CA ARG A 265 6.03 10.45 38.13
C ARG A 265 4.54 10.57 38.47
N GLU A 266 3.64 10.00 37.67
CA GLU A 266 2.19 10.04 37.92
C GLU A 266 1.60 8.67 38.33
N LEU A 267 2.44 7.63 38.45
CA LEU A 267 2.03 6.32 38.97
C LEU A 267 2.68 5.95 40.32
N THR A 268 3.47 6.86 40.90
CA THR A 268 4.04 6.73 42.25
C THR A 268 3.81 7.95 43.16
N ALA A 269 2.86 8.82 42.81
CA ALA A 269 2.36 9.91 43.66
C ALA A 269 0.86 9.72 43.92
#